data_AF-A0A2E7K099-F1
#
_entry.id   AF-A0A2E7K099-F1
#
_cell.length_a   1.000
_cell.length_b   1.000
_cell.length_c   1.000
_cell.angle_alpha   90.00
_cell.angle_beta   90.00
_cell.angle_gamma   90.00
#
_symmetry.space_group_name_H-M   'P 1'
#
loop_
_entity.id
_entity.type
_entity.pdbx_description
1 polymer ?
#
loop_
_entity_poly.entity_id
_entity_poly.type
_entity_poly.pdbx_seq_one_letter_code
_entity_poly.pdbx_strand_id
1 'polypeptide(L)'
;MIFLRTLSLTAILALCVSFSAQSQQQYRKVLQHFSSGTGFFVSKNGYVITNEHVIRECQSGHAIQLKGAVQAEARLIATDVSNDLALLRANSYAPNVARLRGTASVINRGEDVLVMGYPLDAAVTGTYRIAQAQVIDLIGPTGEPNWLQFTDSAQKGNSGGPLLDPAGNVIGVVSGKTQLFAYDRRSNRNITISSSDVAVTLEPLKKFLRRYNVKYERSQTFIQKIPSLIERTARGFVVQVRCVTGEEYIS
;
A
#
# COMPACT_ATOMS: atom_id res chain seq x y z
N MET A 1 31.46 50.64 6.38
CA MET A 1 32.08 49.33 6.72
C MET A 1 30.99 48.39 7.22
N ILE A 2 30.64 47.39 6.41
CA ILE A 2 29.66 46.36 6.76
C ILE A 2 30.33 45.42 7.76
N PHE A 3 29.86 45.39 9.00
CA PHE A 3 30.31 44.42 9.99
C PHE A 3 29.74 43.04 9.62
N LEU A 4 30.52 42.21 8.92
CA LEU A 4 30.26 40.77 8.90
C LEU A 4 30.59 40.22 10.29
N ARG A 5 29.56 40.03 11.12
CA ARG A 5 29.70 39.24 12.35
C ARG A 5 29.96 37.78 11.95
N THR A 6 31.14 37.28 12.30
CA THR A 6 31.48 35.86 12.20
C THR A 6 30.63 35.08 13.22
N LEU A 7 29.69 34.28 12.72
CA LEU A 7 28.98 33.32 13.56
C LEU A 7 29.95 32.22 13.98
N SER A 8 29.97 31.87 15.27
CA SER A 8 30.81 30.78 15.78
C SER A 8 30.40 29.45 15.13
N LEU A 9 31.34 28.52 14.99
CA LEU A 9 31.07 27.18 14.45
C LEU A 9 29.93 26.47 15.20
N THR A 10 29.82 26.71 16.51
CA THR A 10 28.74 26.22 17.37
C THR A 10 27.39 26.86 17.06
N ALA A 11 27.34 28.15 16.73
CA ALA A 11 26.12 28.84 16.34
C ALA A 11 25.63 28.37 14.96
N ILE A 12 26.55 28.12 14.03
CA ILE A 12 26.23 27.55 12.71
C ILE A 12 25.69 26.12 12.86
N LEU A 13 26.32 25.28 13.69
CA LEU A 13 25.83 23.92 13.96
C LEU A 13 24.44 23.94 14.61
N ALA A 14 24.22 24.80 15.60
CA ALA A 14 22.93 24.94 16.28
C ALA A 14 21.82 25.43 15.34
N LEU A 15 22.12 26.37 14.44
CA LEU A 15 21.18 26.83 13.40
C LEU A 15 20.86 25.71 12.39
N CYS A 16 21.85 24.93 11.93
CA CYS A 16 21.63 23.78 11.06
C CYS A 16 20.77 22.69 11.73
N VAL A 17 21.06 22.35 12.99
CA VAL A 17 20.28 21.37 13.76
C VAL A 17 18.85 21.86 13.99
N SER A 18 18.66 23.14 14.31
CA SER A 18 17.33 23.73 14.51
C SER A 18 16.51 23.78 13.21
N PHE A 19 17.15 24.11 12.08
CA PHE A 19 16.51 24.07 10.76
C PHE A 19 16.10 22.64 10.36
N SER A 20 16.91 21.64 10.70
CA SER A 20 16.58 20.22 10.49
C SER A 20 15.42 19.74 11.39
N ALA A 21 15.35 20.20 12.65
CA ALA A 21 14.28 19.84 13.57
C ALA A 21 12.96 20.52 13.19
N GLN A 22 13.00 21.77 12.77
CA GLN A 22 11.81 22.54 12.36
C GLN A 22 11.25 22.05 11.02
N SER A 23 12.12 21.68 10.06
CA SER A 23 11.70 20.99 8.83
C SER A 23 11.17 19.58 9.09
N GLN A 24 11.74 18.81 10.03
CA GLN A 24 11.18 17.52 10.44
C GLN A 24 9.82 17.64 11.16
N GLN A 25 9.64 18.66 11.99
CA GLN A 25 8.38 18.92 12.68
C GLN A 25 7.29 19.38 11.71
N GLN A 26 7.64 20.20 10.71
CA GLN A 26 6.74 20.58 9.63
C GLN A 26 6.40 19.39 8.72
N TYR A 27 7.37 18.53 8.40
CA TYR A 27 7.17 17.27 7.67
C TYR A 27 6.23 16.31 8.42
N ARG A 28 6.38 16.18 9.75
CA ARG A 28 5.45 15.39 10.58
C ARG A 28 4.04 15.96 10.63
N LYS A 29 3.88 17.29 10.66
CA LYS A 29 2.56 17.95 10.59
C LYS A 29 1.87 17.73 9.25
N VAL A 30 2.62 17.79 8.15
CA VAL A 30 2.15 17.45 6.80
C VAL A 30 1.71 15.98 6.76
N LEU A 31 2.55 15.04 7.19
CA LEU A 31 2.19 13.62 7.25
C LEU A 31 0.99 13.29 8.18
N GLN A 32 0.66 14.15 9.15
CA GLN A 32 -0.50 13.97 10.03
C GLN A 32 -1.85 14.27 9.35
N HIS A 33 -1.88 15.07 8.27
CA HIS A 33 -3.11 15.43 7.57
C HIS A 33 -3.35 14.64 6.27
N PHE A 34 -2.37 13.86 5.82
CA PHE A 34 -2.52 12.98 4.65
C PHE A 34 -2.65 11.53 5.08
N SER A 35 -3.84 10.96 4.93
CA SER A 35 -3.92 9.52 4.77
C SER A 35 -3.44 9.14 3.37
N SER A 36 -2.54 8.14 3.30
CA SER A 36 -2.06 7.60 2.04
C SER A 36 -1.84 6.10 2.15
N GLY A 37 -2.03 5.44 1.02
CA GLY A 37 -1.82 4.02 0.84
C GLY A 37 -1.45 3.71 -0.61
N THR A 38 -1.61 2.45 -0.96
CA THR A 38 -1.36 1.95 -2.30
C THR A 38 -2.65 1.42 -2.91
N GLY A 39 -2.75 1.47 -4.23
CA GLY A 39 -3.78 0.76 -4.98
C GLY A 39 -3.20 0.24 -6.29
N PHE A 40 -3.99 -0.54 -7.02
CA PHE A 40 -3.60 -1.01 -8.34
C PHE A 40 -4.77 -1.15 -9.29
N PHE A 41 -4.52 -0.86 -10.57
CA PHE A 41 -5.50 -1.02 -11.63
C PHE A 41 -5.78 -2.50 -11.93
N VAL A 42 -7.05 -2.86 -11.91
CA VAL A 42 -7.54 -4.21 -12.27
C VAL A 42 -8.25 -4.24 -13.62
N SER A 43 -8.50 -3.07 -14.21
CA SER A 43 -9.20 -2.94 -15.49
C SER A 43 -8.73 -1.71 -16.25
N LYS A 44 -8.65 -1.83 -17.59
CA LYS A 44 -8.21 -0.74 -18.49
C LYS A 44 -9.10 0.49 -18.38
N ASN A 45 -10.35 0.29 -18.00
CA ASN A 45 -11.32 1.36 -17.80
C ASN A 45 -11.06 2.18 -16.52
N GLY A 46 -9.99 1.94 -15.77
CA GLY A 46 -9.64 2.78 -14.62
C GLY A 46 -10.24 2.32 -13.29
N TYR A 47 -10.60 1.03 -13.17
CA TYR A 47 -10.96 0.46 -11.87
C TYR A 47 -9.70 0.14 -11.07
N VAL A 48 -9.67 0.62 -9.83
CA VAL A 48 -8.54 0.46 -8.90
C VAL A 48 -9.01 -0.25 -7.65
N ILE A 49 -8.22 -1.21 -7.19
CA ILE A 49 -8.40 -1.86 -5.88
C ILE A 49 -7.42 -1.24 -4.89
N THR A 50 -7.91 -1.04 -3.67
CA THR A 50 -7.13 -0.67 -2.49
C THR A 50 -7.84 -1.26 -1.25
N ASN A 51 -7.36 -0.94 -0.04
CA ASN A 51 -8.05 -1.35 1.17
C ASN A 51 -9.18 -0.39 1.57
N GLU A 52 -10.15 -0.93 2.31
CA GLU A 52 -11.23 -0.12 2.89
C GLU A 52 -10.67 0.88 3.90
N HIS A 53 -9.76 0.44 4.78
CA HIS A 53 -9.24 1.33 5.82
C HIS A 53 -8.42 2.50 5.25
N VAL A 54 -7.75 2.32 4.11
CA VAL A 54 -7.02 3.39 3.40
C VAL A 54 -7.99 4.49 2.97
N ILE A 55 -9.18 4.13 2.51
CA ILE A 55 -10.19 5.09 2.06
C ILE A 55 -11.05 5.61 3.21
N ARG A 56 -11.29 4.81 4.25
CA ARG A 56 -12.02 5.24 5.44
C ARG A 56 -11.35 6.43 6.13
N GLU A 57 -10.02 6.49 6.07
CA GLU A 57 -9.26 7.64 6.55
C GLU A 57 -9.42 8.88 5.65
N CYS A 58 -9.90 8.74 4.41
CA CYS A 58 -10.43 9.86 3.63
C CYS A 58 -11.81 10.27 4.20
N GLN A 59 -11.82 11.05 5.29
CA GLN A 59 -13.05 11.56 5.92
C GLN A 59 -13.92 12.34 4.91
N SER A 60 -15.22 12.52 5.22
CA SER A 60 -16.18 13.28 4.42
C SER A 60 -15.63 14.64 3.99
N GLY A 61 -15.35 14.82 2.68
CA GLY A 61 -14.90 16.08 2.09
C GLY A 61 -13.54 16.05 1.40
N HIS A 62 -12.77 14.96 1.52
CA HIS A 62 -11.48 14.82 0.83
C HIS A 62 -11.63 14.26 -0.58
N ALA A 63 -10.85 14.79 -1.52
CA ALA A 63 -10.73 14.18 -2.85
C ALA A 63 -9.75 13.00 -2.81
N ILE A 64 -10.06 11.94 -3.55
CA ILE A 64 -9.14 10.80 -3.70
C ILE A 64 -8.28 11.07 -4.94
N GLN A 65 -6.99 11.23 -4.74
CA GLN A 65 -6.01 11.38 -5.82
C GLN A 65 -5.18 10.12 -5.98
N LEU A 66 -4.95 9.75 -7.23
CA LEU A 66 -4.02 8.71 -7.64
C LEU A 66 -2.76 9.36 -8.19
N LYS A 67 -1.59 8.87 -7.77
CA LYS A 67 -0.28 9.25 -8.34
C LYS A 67 0.50 7.98 -8.71
N GLY A 68 1.51 8.09 -9.57
CA GLY A 68 2.33 6.95 -9.98
C GLY A 68 2.07 6.53 -11.42
N ALA A 69 1.52 5.33 -11.63
CA ALA A 69 1.18 4.82 -12.97
C ALA A 69 0.37 5.83 -13.80
N VAL A 70 -0.52 6.58 -13.14
CA VAL A 70 -1.21 7.74 -13.68
C VAL A 70 -1.39 8.79 -12.59
N GLN A 71 -1.55 10.04 -13.00
CA GLN A 71 -2.08 11.10 -12.13
C GLN A 71 -3.54 11.30 -12.49
N ALA A 72 -4.45 11.01 -11.55
CA ALA A 72 -5.88 11.14 -11.78
C ALA A 72 -6.63 11.28 -10.46
N GLU A 73 -7.74 12.00 -10.47
CA GLU A 73 -8.74 11.86 -9.43
C GLU A 73 -9.46 10.53 -9.53
N ALA A 74 -9.97 10.06 -8.40
CA ALA A 74 -10.79 8.87 -8.33
C ALA A 74 -12.02 9.11 -7.45
N ARG A 75 -13.08 8.36 -7.74
CA ARG A 75 -14.27 8.27 -6.91
C ARG A 75 -14.39 6.89 -6.28
N LEU A 76 -14.86 6.85 -5.03
CA LEU A 76 -15.22 5.59 -4.39
C LEU A 76 -16.47 5.02 -5.08
N ILE A 77 -16.40 3.76 -5.48
CA ILE A 77 -17.52 3.01 -6.06
C ILE A 77 -18.18 2.13 -5.01
N ALA A 78 -17.37 1.42 -4.23
CA ALA A 78 -17.86 0.48 -3.24
C ALA A 78 -16.78 0.11 -2.21
N THR A 79 -17.22 -0.38 -1.06
CA THR A 79 -16.37 -1.01 -0.04
C THR A 79 -16.89 -2.40 0.33
N ASP A 80 -15.98 -3.24 0.81
CA ASP A 80 -16.26 -4.48 1.53
C ASP A 80 -15.46 -4.43 2.84
N VAL A 81 -16.11 -3.90 3.87
CA VAL A 81 -15.52 -3.71 5.20
C VAL A 81 -15.06 -5.04 5.81
N SER A 82 -15.78 -6.13 5.53
CA SER A 82 -15.48 -7.46 6.10
C SER A 82 -14.17 -8.05 5.60
N ASN A 83 -13.77 -7.68 4.38
CA ASN A 83 -12.54 -8.16 3.74
C ASN A 83 -11.52 -7.03 3.54
N ASP A 84 -11.75 -5.85 4.13
CA ASP A 84 -10.86 -4.70 4.00
C ASP A 84 -10.56 -4.33 2.52
N LEU A 85 -11.58 -4.29 1.66
CA LEU A 85 -11.43 -3.94 0.24
C LEU A 85 -12.21 -2.68 -0.12
N ALA A 86 -11.64 -1.85 -0.99
CA ALA A 86 -12.34 -0.75 -1.64
C ALA A 86 -12.12 -0.78 -3.16
N LEU A 87 -13.18 -0.44 -3.89
CA LEU A 87 -13.18 -0.29 -5.33
C LEU A 87 -13.30 1.19 -5.66
N LEU A 88 -12.29 1.72 -6.36
CA LEU A 88 -12.29 3.08 -6.87
C LEU A 88 -12.46 3.09 -8.38
N ARG A 89 -12.91 4.23 -8.90
CA ARG A 89 -12.91 4.54 -10.32
C ARG A 89 -12.10 5.80 -10.57
N ALA A 90 -10.94 5.64 -11.21
CA ALA A 90 -10.14 6.75 -11.70
C ALA A 90 -10.85 7.48 -12.84
N ASN A 91 -10.65 8.80 -12.91
CA ASN A 91 -11.02 9.63 -14.05
C ASN A 91 -9.94 9.57 -15.15
N SER A 92 -9.45 8.36 -15.45
CA SER A 92 -8.45 8.09 -16.48
C SER A 92 -8.43 6.59 -16.82
N TYR A 93 -7.96 6.26 -18.03
CA TYR A 93 -7.70 4.88 -18.43
C TYR A 93 -6.37 4.39 -17.83
N ALA A 94 -6.32 3.09 -17.52
CA ALA A 94 -5.12 2.49 -16.95
C ALA A 94 -4.06 2.21 -18.04
N PRO A 95 -2.81 2.69 -17.91
CA PRO A 95 -1.76 2.41 -18.89
C PRO A 95 -1.43 0.92 -18.93
N ASN A 96 -1.44 0.25 -17.78
CA ASN A 96 -1.39 -1.20 -17.65
C ASN A 96 -2.40 -1.69 -16.60
N VAL A 97 -2.64 -3.00 -16.55
CA VAL A 97 -3.50 -3.62 -15.54
C VAL A 97 -2.82 -4.81 -14.90
N ALA A 98 -3.10 -5.00 -13.62
CA ALA A 98 -2.70 -6.19 -12.90
C ALA A 98 -3.45 -7.42 -13.43
N ARG A 99 -2.75 -8.55 -13.48
CA ARG A 99 -3.36 -9.86 -13.74
C ARG A 99 -3.51 -10.59 -12.42
N LEU A 100 -4.68 -11.16 -12.17
CA LEU A 100 -4.87 -12.05 -11.03
C LEU A 100 -4.32 -13.43 -11.37
N ARG A 101 -3.69 -14.10 -10.41
CA ARG A 101 -3.26 -15.49 -10.59
C ARG A 101 -4.47 -16.37 -10.95
N GLY A 102 -4.26 -17.20 -11.96
CA GLY A 102 -5.24 -18.20 -12.40
C GLY A 102 -5.42 -19.34 -11.40
N THR A 103 -6.38 -20.22 -11.66
CA THR A 103 -6.74 -21.31 -10.75
C THR A 103 -5.92 -22.59 -10.94
N ALA A 104 -5.00 -22.62 -11.92
CA ALA A 104 -4.21 -23.82 -12.20
C ALA A 104 -2.98 -23.93 -11.26
N SER A 105 -2.59 -22.84 -10.60
CA SER A 105 -1.56 -22.83 -9.56
C SER A 105 -2.17 -22.52 -8.20
N VAL A 106 -1.93 -23.40 -7.23
CA VAL A 106 -2.28 -23.18 -5.82
C VAL A 106 -1.17 -22.36 -5.17
N ILE A 107 -1.53 -21.43 -4.29
CA ILE A 107 -0.55 -20.68 -3.47
C ILE A 107 -0.06 -21.60 -2.36
N ASN A 108 1.26 -21.70 -2.18
CA ASN A 108 1.85 -22.57 -1.15
C ASN A 108 2.58 -21.78 -0.08
N ARG A 109 2.70 -22.35 1.12
CA ARG A 109 3.65 -21.84 2.13
C ARG A 109 5.07 -21.96 1.59
N GLY A 110 5.93 -21.00 1.94
CA GLY A 110 7.29 -20.86 1.43
C GLY A 110 7.38 -20.30 0.01
N GLU A 111 6.26 -19.97 -0.63
CA GLU A 111 6.27 -19.37 -1.96
C GLU A 111 6.82 -17.93 -1.92
N ASP A 112 7.81 -17.65 -2.76
CA ASP A 112 8.39 -16.32 -2.93
C ASP A 112 7.36 -15.35 -3.52
N VAL A 113 7.30 -14.17 -2.94
CA VAL A 113 6.36 -13.11 -3.31
C VAL A 113 7.04 -11.76 -3.29
N LEU A 114 6.43 -10.80 -3.97
CA LEU A 114 6.87 -9.42 -4.05
C LEU A 114 5.77 -8.50 -3.57
N VAL A 115 6.10 -7.61 -2.66
CA VAL A 115 5.23 -6.51 -2.23
C VAL A 115 5.65 -5.26 -2.98
N MET A 116 4.74 -4.64 -3.71
CA MET A 116 5.00 -3.34 -4.33
C MET A 116 3.99 -2.31 -3.83
N GLY A 117 4.49 -1.13 -3.46
CA GLY A 117 3.61 -0.05 -3.02
C GLY A 117 4.35 1.23 -2.71
N TYR A 118 3.66 2.12 -2.02
CA TYR A 118 4.12 3.44 -1.63
C TYR A 118 4.20 3.50 -0.11
N PRO A 119 5.38 3.27 0.48
CA PRO A 119 5.56 3.40 1.93
C PRO A 119 5.25 4.81 2.41
N LEU A 120 5.15 5.02 3.73
CA LEU A 120 4.65 6.26 4.32
C LEU A 120 5.41 7.52 3.85
N ASP A 121 6.73 7.44 3.68
CA ASP A 121 7.55 8.55 3.18
C ASP A 121 7.22 8.91 1.73
N ALA A 122 6.64 7.98 0.97
CA ALA A 122 6.17 8.21 -0.39
C ALA A 122 5.01 9.20 -0.48
N ALA A 123 4.29 9.48 0.62
CA ALA A 123 3.30 10.56 0.65
C ALA A 123 3.90 11.90 0.17
N VAL A 124 5.20 12.09 0.45
CA VAL A 124 5.96 13.28 0.07
C VAL A 124 6.88 13.02 -1.11
N THR A 125 7.61 11.88 -1.12
CA THR A 125 8.60 11.61 -2.17
C THR A 125 7.99 11.13 -3.48
N GLY A 126 6.77 10.57 -3.45
CA GLY A 126 6.14 9.91 -4.60
C GLY A 126 6.87 8.62 -5.03
N THR A 127 7.79 8.10 -4.22
CA THR A 127 8.64 6.97 -4.57
C THR A 127 7.98 5.66 -4.17
N TYR A 128 7.71 4.79 -5.14
CA TYR A 128 7.29 3.43 -4.87
C TYR A 128 8.49 2.57 -4.41
N ARG A 129 8.22 1.46 -3.71
CA ARG A 129 9.23 0.45 -3.35
C ARG A 129 8.71 -0.95 -3.68
N ILE A 130 9.66 -1.86 -3.91
CA ILE A 130 9.41 -3.29 -4.05
C ILE A 130 10.23 -4.05 -3.01
N ALA A 131 9.62 -5.01 -2.34
CA ALA A 131 10.26 -5.85 -1.33
C ALA A 131 9.97 -7.32 -1.60
N GLN A 132 10.98 -8.18 -1.40
CA GLN A 132 10.82 -9.63 -1.45
C GLN A 132 10.29 -10.14 -0.12
N ALA A 133 9.47 -11.17 -0.18
CA ALA A 133 8.91 -11.86 0.96
C ALA A 133 8.58 -13.32 0.62
N GLN A 134 8.15 -14.08 1.62
CA GLN A 134 7.64 -15.43 1.45
C GLN A 134 6.31 -15.61 2.16
N VAL A 135 5.42 -16.42 1.57
CA VAL A 135 4.17 -16.84 2.20
C VAL A 135 4.48 -17.70 3.43
N ILE A 136 3.98 -17.33 4.59
CA ILE A 136 4.15 -18.06 5.86
C ILE A 136 2.94 -18.95 6.12
N ASP A 137 1.73 -18.43 5.89
CA ASP A 137 0.49 -19.16 6.10
C ASP A 137 -0.61 -18.72 5.13
N LEU A 138 -1.62 -19.57 4.94
CA LEU A 138 -2.74 -19.36 4.01
C LEU A 138 -4.05 -18.98 4.73
N ILE A 139 -3.93 -18.63 6.01
CA ILE A 139 -4.99 -18.11 6.87
C ILE A 139 -4.44 -16.92 7.66
N GLY A 140 -5.32 -16.07 8.17
CA GLY A 140 -4.93 -14.98 9.06
C GLY A 140 -4.45 -15.47 10.44
N PRO A 141 -3.80 -14.60 11.25
CA PRO A 141 -3.21 -14.99 12.54
C PRO A 141 -4.22 -15.52 13.56
N THR A 142 -5.52 -15.21 13.41
CA THR A 142 -6.59 -15.72 14.27
C THR A 142 -7.45 -16.80 13.61
N GLY A 143 -7.03 -17.27 12.42
CA GLY A 143 -7.70 -18.33 11.67
C GLY A 143 -8.65 -17.83 10.57
N GLU A 144 -8.55 -16.56 10.17
CA GLU A 144 -9.41 -15.97 9.16
C GLU A 144 -9.12 -16.58 7.77
N PRO A 145 -10.09 -17.22 7.10
CA PRO A 145 -9.83 -17.96 5.85
C PRO A 145 -9.62 -17.06 4.62
N ASN A 146 -10.00 -15.78 4.73
CA ASN A 146 -9.90 -14.83 3.63
C ASN A 146 -8.55 -14.13 3.56
N TRP A 147 -7.63 -14.46 4.47
CA TRP A 147 -6.34 -13.81 4.66
C TRP A 147 -5.21 -14.80 4.45
N LEU A 148 -4.05 -14.32 4.05
CA LEU A 148 -2.79 -15.07 4.07
C LEU A 148 -1.75 -14.25 4.83
N GLN A 149 -0.73 -14.93 5.34
CA GLN A 149 0.39 -14.33 6.04
C GLN A 149 1.67 -14.44 5.21
N PHE A 150 2.52 -13.41 5.28
CA PHE A 150 3.83 -13.39 4.64
C PHE A 150 4.89 -12.72 5.53
N THR A 151 6.16 -12.89 5.17
CA THR A 151 7.30 -12.38 5.94
C THR A 151 7.35 -10.86 5.99
N ASP A 152 7.87 -10.34 7.11
CA ASP A 152 7.94 -8.91 7.45
C ASP A 152 8.68 -8.07 6.39
N SER A 153 7.89 -7.48 5.49
CA SER A 153 8.34 -6.71 4.33
C SER A 153 7.41 -5.54 4.02
N ALA A 154 6.19 -5.55 4.56
CA ALA A 154 5.22 -4.48 4.42
C ALA A 154 5.48 -3.37 5.45
N GLN A 155 5.50 -2.14 4.95
CA GLN A 155 5.57 -0.92 5.76
C GLN A 155 4.25 -0.17 5.68
N LYS A 156 4.01 0.75 6.63
CA LYS A 156 2.85 1.66 6.55
C LYS A 156 2.85 2.34 5.18
N GLY A 157 1.70 2.36 4.51
CA GLY A 157 1.54 2.87 3.13
C GLY A 157 1.48 1.78 2.05
N ASN A 158 2.02 0.58 2.29
CA ASN A 158 1.88 -0.54 1.35
C ASN A 158 0.46 -1.14 1.31
N SER A 159 -0.36 -0.83 2.31
CA SER A 159 -1.78 -1.23 2.39
C SER A 159 -2.52 -0.84 1.11
N GLY A 160 -3.24 -1.81 0.54
CA GLY A 160 -3.98 -1.75 -0.71
C GLY A 160 -3.14 -2.12 -1.93
N GLY A 161 -1.84 -2.31 -1.77
CA GLY A 161 -0.93 -2.72 -2.84
C GLY A 161 -1.04 -4.20 -3.21
N PRO A 162 -0.58 -4.58 -4.40
CA PRO A 162 -0.59 -5.96 -4.83
C PRO A 162 0.50 -6.78 -4.12
N LEU A 163 0.13 -7.97 -3.65
CA LEU A 163 1.08 -9.05 -3.38
C LEU A 163 1.24 -9.87 -4.66
N LEU A 164 2.44 -9.87 -5.23
CA LEU A 164 2.75 -10.42 -6.54
C LEU A 164 3.51 -11.74 -6.41
N ASP A 165 3.19 -12.69 -7.27
CA ASP A 165 3.98 -13.89 -7.45
C ASP A 165 5.24 -13.67 -8.32
N PRO A 166 6.12 -14.68 -8.45
CA PRO A 166 7.31 -14.57 -9.29
C PRO A 166 7.02 -14.44 -10.80
N ALA A 167 5.77 -14.57 -11.26
CA ALA A 167 5.37 -14.27 -12.63
C ALA A 167 4.78 -12.84 -12.78
N GLY A 168 4.64 -12.11 -11.67
CA GLY A 168 4.05 -10.77 -11.60
C GLY A 168 2.52 -10.77 -11.58
N ASN A 169 1.88 -11.90 -11.26
CA ASN A 169 0.44 -11.98 -11.05
C ASN A 169 0.10 -11.66 -9.59
N VAL A 170 -1.01 -10.97 -9.37
CA VAL A 170 -1.54 -10.70 -8.03
C VAL A 170 -2.06 -11.99 -7.42
N ILE A 171 -1.65 -12.25 -6.19
CA ILE A 171 -2.13 -13.35 -5.35
C ILE A 171 -2.86 -12.86 -4.08
N GLY A 172 -2.80 -11.55 -3.80
CA GLY A 172 -3.53 -10.93 -2.71
C GLY A 172 -3.39 -9.41 -2.69
N VAL A 173 -4.15 -8.77 -1.80
CA VAL A 173 -4.10 -7.32 -1.53
C VAL A 173 -3.48 -7.13 -0.16
N VAL A 174 -2.30 -6.52 -0.09
CA VAL A 174 -1.60 -6.27 1.17
C VAL A 174 -2.48 -5.40 2.06
N SER A 175 -2.77 -5.83 3.29
CA SER A 175 -3.52 -5.03 4.27
C SER A 175 -2.59 -4.37 5.29
N GLY A 176 -1.49 -5.04 5.64
CA GLY A 176 -0.43 -4.47 6.47
C GLY A 176 0.08 -5.45 7.51
N LYS A 177 0.71 -4.92 8.55
CA LYS A 177 1.24 -5.70 9.67
C LYS A 177 0.16 -5.99 10.69
N THR A 178 0.10 -7.23 11.16
CA THR A 178 -0.78 -7.67 12.24
C THR A 178 0.02 -8.34 13.35
N GLN A 179 -0.47 -8.21 14.58
CA GLN A 179 0.17 -8.74 15.77
C GLN A 179 -0.85 -9.51 16.58
N LEU A 180 -0.50 -10.75 16.94
CA LEU A 180 -1.25 -11.56 17.88
C LEU A 180 -0.71 -11.33 19.28
N PHE A 181 -1.59 -11.06 20.24
CA PHE A 181 -1.22 -10.81 21.63
C PHE A 181 -1.75 -11.88 22.58
N ALA A 182 -0.97 -12.24 23.61
CA ALA A 182 -1.43 -12.95 24.79
C ALA A 182 -1.43 -11.99 25.97
N TYR A 183 -2.42 -12.13 26.85
CA TYR A 183 -2.40 -11.42 28.12
C TYR A 183 -1.54 -12.18 29.13
N ASP A 184 -0.43 -11.58 29.56
CA ASP A 184 0.42 -12.12 30.61
C ASP A 184 -0.05 -11.58 31.97
N ARG A 185 -0.58 -12.49 32.80
CA ARG A 185 -1.08 -12.18 34.15
C ARG A 185 0.05 -11.79 35.12
N ARG A 186 1.30 -12.23 34.88
CA ARG A 186 2.43 -11.92 35.78
C ARG A 186 2.90 -10.48 35.61
N SER A 187 2.97 -10.01 34.36
CA SER A 187 3.35 -8.63 34.05
C SER A 187 2.17 -7.67 33.95
N ASN A 188 0.93 -8.16 34.03
CA ASN A 188 -0.32 -7.40 33.85
C ASN A 188 -0.35 -6.63 32.52
N ARG A 189 0.14 -7.26 31.44
CA ARG A 189 0.31 -6.63 30.12
C ARG A 189 0.05 -7.61 28.99
N ASN A 190 -0.32 -7.08 27.82
CA ASN A 190 -0.34 -7.86 26.58
C ASN A 190 1.09 -8.03 26.06
N ILE A 191 1.45 -9.26 25.70
CA ILE A 191 2.71 -9.61 25.05
C ILE A 191 2.45 -10.10 23.63
N THR A 192 3.27 -9.67 22.66
CA THR A 192 3.16 -10.15 21.28
C THR A 192 3.62 -11.60 21.20
N ILE A 193 2.76 -12.49 20.71
CA ILE A 193 3.05 -13.92 20.48
C ILE A 193 3.54 -14.14 19.05
N SER A 194 2.96 -13.41 18.11
CA SER A 194 3.29 -13.51 16.69
C SER A 194 3.10 -12.15 16.03
N SER A 195 3.92 -11.86 15.02
CA SER A 195 3.81 -10.69 14.17
C SER A 195 4.06 -11.15 12.75
N SER A 196 3.13 -10.85 11.86
CA SER A 196 3.22 -11.17 10.44
C SER A 196 2.60 -10.06 9.62
N ASP A 197 2.98 -9.98 8.34
CA ASP A 197 2.23 -9.16 7.41
C ASP A 197 1.13 -10.00 6.78
N VAL A 198 0.02 -9.37 6.45
CA VAL A 198 -1.16 -10.04 5.92
C VAL A 198 -1.69 -9.42 4.65
N ALA A 199 -2.26 -10.28 3.82
CA ALA A 199 -2.93 -9.89 2.59
C ALA A 199 -4.29 -10.57 2.47
N VAL A 200 -5.26 -9.85 1.92
CA VAL A 200 -6.57 -10.37 1.52
C VAL A 200 -6.38 -11.26 0.31
N THR A 201 -6.90 -12.48 0.35
CA THR A 201 -6.73 -13.50 -0.70
C THR A 201 -7.53 -13.19 -1.96
N LEU A 202 -7.29 -13.94 -3.04
CA LEU A 202 -7.97 -13.70 -4.32
C LEU A 202 -9.47 -13.99 -4.32
N GLU A 203 -9.96 -14.94 -3.54
CA GLU A 203 -11.39 -15.30 -3.57
C GLU A 203 -12.34 -14.17 -3.13
N PRO A 204 -12.16 -13.52 -1.97
CA PRO A 204 -12.94 -12.34 -1.61
C PRO A 204 -12.77 -11.21 -2.65
N LEU A 205 -11.55 -10.99 -3.16
CA LEU A 205 -11.31 -9.99 -4.21
C LEU A 205 -12.10 -10.27 -5.50
N LYS A 206 -12.05 -11.50 -6.02
CA LYS A 206 -12.79 -11.90 -7.23
C LYS A 206 -14.30 -11.80 -7.03
N LYS A 207 -14.80 -12.18 -5.85
CA LYS A 207 -16.22 -12.05 -5.49
C LYS A 207 -16.65 -10.58 -5.46
N PHE A 208 -15.79 -9.71 -4.91
CA PHE A 208 -16.00 -8.27 -4.87
C PHE A 208 -16.04 -7.67 -6.27
N LEU A 209 -15.06 -7.97 -7.13
CA LEU A 209 -15.02 -7.50 -8.52
C LEU A 209 -16.24 -7.97 -9.33
N ARG A 210 -16.63 -9.25 -9.18
CA ARG A 210 -17.83 -9.82 -9.82
C ARG A 210 -19.11 -9.11 -9.41
N ARG A 211 -19.28 -8.80 -8.11
CA ARG A 211 -20.46 -8.10 -7.58
C ARG A 211 -20.70 -6.76 -8.29
N TYR A 212 -19.64 -6.07 -8.68
CA TYR A 212 -19.70 -4.78 -9.38
C TYR A 212 -19.43 -4.87 -10.88
N ASN A 213 -19.51 -6.07 -11.46
CA ASN A 213 -19.33 -6.34 -12.89
C ASN A 213 -18.00 -5.80 -13.46
N VAL A 214 -16.93 -5.79 -12.64
CA VAL A 214 -15.60 -5.35 -13.06
C VAL A 214 -14.88 -6.50 -13.75
N LYS A 215 -14.62 -6.35 -15.05
CA LYS A 215 -13.78 -7.29 -15.81
C LYS A 215 -12.31 -7.10 -15.44
N TYR A 216 -11.61 -8.20 -15.21
CA TYR A 216 -10.18 -8.25 -14.89
C TYR A 216 -9.47 -9.35 -15.68
N GLU A 217 -8.15 -9.19 -15.85
CA GLU A 217 -7.31 -10.18 -16.52
C GLU A 217 -6.82 -11.26 -15.55
N ARG A 218 -6.61 -12.47 -16.08
CA ARG A 218 -6.00 -13.59 -15.35
C ARG A 218 -4.79 -14.10 -16.10
N SER A 219 -3.79 -14.58 -15.37
CA SER A 219 -2.64 -15.27 -15.96
C SER A 219 -2.15 -16.35 -15.01
N GLN A 220 -1.59 -17.40 -15.58
CA GLN A 220 -1.04 -18.52 -14.83
C GLN A 220 0.43 -18.25 -14.46
N THR A 221 0.91 -18.97 -13.46
CA THR A 221 2.29 -18.88 -12.98
C THR A 221 3.13 -20.00 -13.62
N PHE A 222 3.49 -19.85 -14.90
CA PHE A 222 4.31 -20.85 -15.60
C PHE A 222 5.80 -20.49 -15.65
N ILE A 223 6.11 -19.20 -15.78
CA ILE A 223 7.48 -18.72 -15.98
C ILE A 223 7.76 -17.66 -14.92
N GLN A 224 8.73 -17.94 -14.05
CA GLN A 224 9.25 -16.95 -13.13
C GLN A 224 10.03 -15.88 -13.91
N LYS A 225 9.86 -14.63 -13.51
CA LYS A 225 10.51 -13.46 -14.10
C LYS A 225 11.52 -12.91 -13.11
N ILE A 226 12.57 -12.29 -13.63
CA ILE A 226 13.47 -11.51 -12.79
C ILE A 226 12.70 -10.36 -12.11
N PRO A 227 12.97 -10.02 -10.84
CA PRO A 227 12.22 -9.00 -10.10
C PRO A 227 12.15 -7.63 -10.81
N SER A 228 13.21 -7.22 -11.51
CA SER A 228 13.26 -5.94 -12.24
C SER A 228 12.27 -5.87 -13.42
N LEU A 229 11.90 -7.01 -14.02
CA LEU A 229 10.87 -7.08 -15.06
C LEU A 229 9.47 -6.98 -14.44
N ILE A 230 9.27 -7.60 -13.28
CA ILE A 230 8.01 -7.51 -12.53
C ILE A 230 7.78 -6.07 -12.10
N GLU A 231 8.78 -5.44 -11.48
CA GLU A 231 8.74 -4.03 -11.07
C GLU A 231 8.39 -3.13 -12.26
N ARG A 232 9.14 -3.23 -13.38
CA ARG A 232 8.87 -2.41 -14.58
C ARG A 232 7.44 -2.54 -15.08
N THR A 233 6.88 -3.75 -15.06
CA THR A 233 5.50 -4.00 -15.50
C THR A 233 4.49 -3.44 -14.49
N ALA A 234 4.74 -3.64 -13.20
CA ALA A 234 3.87 -3.24 -12.11
C ALA A 234 3.82 -1.72 -11.91
N ARG A 235 4.90 -0.99 -12.21
CA ARG A 235 4.87 0.48 -12.29
C ARG A 235 3.77 1.03 -13.21
N GLY A 236 3.36 0.27 -14.22
CA GLY A 236 2.29 0.67 -15.13
C GLY A 236 0.88 0.48 -14.58
N PHE A 237 0.70 -0.17 -13.43
CA PHE A 237 -0.62 -0.40 -12.84
C PHE A 237 -0.73 -0.10 -11.34
N VAL A 238 0.38 0.04 -10.61
CA VAL A 238 0.40 0.40 -9.19
C VAL A 238 0.37 1.91 -9.03
N VAL A 239 -0.49 2.39 -8.14
CA VAL A 239 -0.69 3.82 -7.86
C VAL A 239 -0.63 4.07 -6.36
N GLN A 240 -0.19 5.26 -6.00
CA GLN A 240 -0.37 5.80 -4.67
C GLN A 240 -1.79 6.33 -4.56
N VAL A 241 -2.47 5.97 -3.47
CA VAL A 241 -3.79 6.51 -3.12
C VAL A 241 -3.57 7.58 -2.06
N ARG A 242 -4.03 8.80 -2.32
CA ARG A 242 -3.93 9.94 -1.41
C ARG A 242 -5.31 10.53 -1.15
N CYS A 243 -5.60 10.82 0.11
CA CYS A 243 -6.72 11.68 0.49
C CYS A 243 -6.18 13.10 0.62
N VAL A 244 -6.72 14.05 -0.15
CA VAL A 244 -6.29 15.47 -0.09
C VAL A 244 -7.45 16.37 0.28
N THR A 245 -7.19 17.43 1.06
CA THR A 245 -8.19 18.46 1.37
C THR A 245 -8.36 19.39 0.17
N GLY A 246 -9.51 20.05 0.06
CA GLY A 246 -9.81 20.97 -1.04
C GLY A 246 -8.87 22.17 -1.17
N GLU A 247 -8.09 22.50 -0.14
CA GLU A 247 -7.13 23.62 -0.17
C GLU A 247 -5.82 23.27 -0.90
N GLU A 248 -5.47 21.98 -1.03
CA GLU A 248 -4.27 21.52 -1.75
C GLU A 248 -4.54 21.17 -3.23
N TYR A 249 -5.74 21.47 -3.71
CA TYR A 249 -6.11 21.29 -5.11
C TYR A 249 -5.43 22.31 -6.05
N ILE A 250 -4.79 23.33 -5.48
CA ILE A 250 -4.24 24.49 -6.17
C ILE A 250 -2.76 24.66 -5.76
N SER A 251 -1.90 23.69 -6.07
CA SER A 251 -0.45 23.89 -6.11
C SER A 251 0.22 22.95 -7.09
#